data_AF-A0A9W4W900-F1
#
_entry.id   AF-A0A9W4W900-F1
#
_cell.length_a   1.000
_cell.length_b   1.000
_cell.length_c   1.000
_cell.angle_alpha   90.00
_cell.angle_beta   90.00
_cell.angle_gamma   90.00
#
_symmetry.space_group_name_H-M   'P 1'
#
loop_
_entity.id
_entity.type
_entity.pdbx_description
1 polymer ?
#
loop_
_entity_poly.entity_id
_entity_poly.type
_entity_poly.pdbx_seq_one_letter_code
_entity_poly.pdbx_strand_id
1 'polypeptide(L)'
;MSRVLLTAYKNIPKEKLSYVIVSNIAREGAFDHAVQSDPQFDCVIHTASPFHENFDDPVTDLLDPAIKGTIGLLWAVKNHALQVKRVIITSSFAAIVNIYDENSWNPITWDEAVAERSLAYRGSKKLAEEAAWKFVEEENPNFDLVTMNPPMVYGPVIHHLENFDSLNTSNQRIRDFIQGKIENDKLPPTGTFLFTDVRDLGLAHVRAMEVPEAAGKRFLITAGHYSNKRIVDAIRDTHPGLAPKLPKNPIDDFPEDVYGYDNSRARQLLGIEFRSLRECIGDAAGSFLKLGIA
;
A
#
# COMPACT_ATOMS: atom_id res chain seq x y z
N MET A 1 -8.48 -9.08 -14.25
CA MET A 1 -7.67 -9.58 -13.08
C MET A 1 -7.48 -11.11 -12.99
N SER A 2 -8.50 -11.99 -12.87
CA SER A 2 -8.27 -13.46 -12.69
C SER A 2 -7.53 -14.13 -13.87
N ARG A 3 -7.86 -13.76 -15.11
CA ARG A 3 -7.12 -14.17 -16.31
C ARG A 3 -5.68 -13.65 -16.35
N VAL A 4 -5.42 -12.50 -15.73
CA VAL A 4 -4.10 -11.85 -15.73
C VAL A 4 -3.14 -12.58 -14.79
N LEU A 5 -3.59 -13.00 -13.61
CA LEU A 5 -2.80 -13.79 -12.66
C LEU A 5 -2.35 -15.12 -13.27
N LEU A 6 -3.28 -15.88 -13.86
CA LEU A 6 -2.94 -17.16 -14.49
C LEU A 6 -2.04 -16.99 -15.72
N THR A 7 -2.17 -15.88 -16.45
CA THR A 7 -1.30 -15.59 -17.60
C THR A 7 0.11 -15.23 -17.14
N ALA A 8 0.23 -14.38 -16.10
CA ALA A 8 1.51 -13.96 -15.53
C ALA A 8 2.27 -15.11 -14.88
N TYR A 9 1.55 -16.06 -14.27
CA TYR A 9 2.11 -17.18 -13.51
C TYR A 9 1.76 -18.55 -14.11
N LYS A 10 1.64 -18.63 -15.44
CA LYS A 10 1.24 -19.87 -16.15
C LYS A 10 2.10 -21.10 -15.86
N ASN A 11 3.33 -20.90 -15.39
CA ASN A 11 4.27 -21.97 -15.07
C ASN A 11 4.27 -22.36 -13.58
N ILE A 12 3.47 -21.68 -12.74
CA ILE A 12 3.34 -22.02 -11.32
C ILE A 12 2.23 -23.06 -11.17
N PRO A 13 2.52 -24.24 -10.58
CA PRO A 13 1.52 -25.28 -10.35
C PRO A 13 0.38 -24.79 -9.46
N LYS A 14 -0.83 -25.33 -9.65
CA LYS A 14 -2.02 -24.92 -8.88
C LYS A 14 -1.88 -25.19 -7.37
N GLU A 15 -1.05 -26.15 -7.02
CA GLU A 15 -0.69 -26.51 -5.65
C GLU A 15 0.15 -25.42 -4.96
N LYS A 16 0.79 -24.53 -5.74
CA LYS A 16 1.58 -23.39 -5.24
C LYS A 16 0.86 -22.05 -5.41
N LEU A 17 -0.07 -21.94 -6.36
CA LEU A 17 -0.84 -20.73 -6.62
C LEU A 17 -2.24 -21.08 -7.14
N SER A 18 -3.26 -20.71 -6.39
CA SER A 18 -4.65 -20.79 -6.78
C SER A 18 -5.34 -19.43 -6.61
N TYR A 19 -6.59 -19.31 -7.03
CA TYR A 19 -7.37 -18.09 -6.85
C TYR A 19 -8.84 -18.41 -6.62
N VAL A 20 -9.50 -17.50 -5.92
CA VAL A 20 -10.95 -17.46 -5.71
C VAL A 20 -11.43 -16.06 -6.04
N ILE A 21 -12.70 -15.94 -6.45
CA ILE A 21 -13.28 -14.64 -6.82
C ILE A 21 -14.08 -14.13 -5.64
N VAL A 22 -13.61 -13.04 -5.04
CA VAL A 22 -14.40 -12.23 -4.10
C VAL A 22 -14.82 -10.98 -4.85
N SER A 23 -16.09 -10.90 -5.24
CA SER A 23 -16.61 -9.84 -6.13
C SER A 23 -16.83 -8.51 -5.42
N ASN A 24 -17.15 -8.53 -4.13
CA ASN A 24 -17.33 -7.35 -3.29
C ASN A 24 -16.85 -7.65 -1.87
N ILE A 25 -15.74 -7.03 -1.47
CA ILE A 25 -15.12 -7.25 -0.16
C ILE A 25 -15.98 -6.72 1.00
N ALA A 26 -16.85 -5.74 0.77
CA ALA A 26 -17.66 -5.11 1.80
C ALA A 26 -18.96 -5.85 2.11
N ARG A 27 -19.26 -6.93 1.37
CA ARG A 27 -20.43 -7.76 1.60
C ARG A 27 -20.22 -8.65 2.83
N GLU A 28 -21.25 -8.81 3.64
CA GLU A 28 -21.25 -9.82 4.71
C GLU A 28 -20.94 -11.22 4.14
N GLY A 29 -20.03 -11.94 4.81
CA GLY A 29 -19.57 -13.26 4.38
C GLY A 29 -18.75 -13.29 3.08
N ALA A 30 -18.28 -12.12 2.59
CA ALA A 30 -17.53 -12.03 1.32
C ALA A 30 -16.31 -12.98 1.25
N PHE A 31 -15.70 -13.26 2.40
CA PHE A 31 -14.48 -14.05 2.49
C PHE A 31 -14.70 -15.46 3.04
N ASP A 32 -15.91 -15.85 3.44
CA ASP A 32 -16.17 -17.11 4.15
C ASP A 32 -15.67 -18.33 3.37
N HIS A 33 -15.96 -18.37 2.07
CA HIS A 33 -15.45 -19.42 1.19
C HIS A 33 -13.97 -19.20 0.83
N ALA A 34 -13.51 -17.96 0.75
CA ALA A 34 -12.18 -17.63 0.27
C ALA A 34 -11.06 -18.03 1.25
N VAL A 35 -11.36 -18.05 2.55
CA VAL A 35 -10.41 -18.45 3.59
C VAL A 35 -10.38 -19.96 3.85
N GLN A 36 -11.27 -20.72 3.21
CA GLN A 36 -11.32 -22.18 3.30
C GLN A 36 -10.45 -22.80 2.20
N SER A 37 -9.48 -23.62 2.58
CA SER A 37 -8.52 -24.24 1.65
C SER A 37 -8.04 -25.61 2.13
N ASP A 38 -7.58 -26.42 1.16
CA ASP A 38 -6.86 -27.67 1.40
C ASP A 38 -5.59 -27.70 0.50
N PRO A 39 -4.37 -27.64 1.07
CA PRO A 39 -4.09 -27.53 2.49
C PRO A 39 -4.56 -26.20 3.07
N GLN A 40 -4.85 -26.22 4.36
CA GLN A 40 -5.33 -25.10 5.13
C GLN A 40 -4.30 -23.95 5.22
N PHE A 41 -4.75 -22.70 5.24
CA PHE A 41 -3.86 -21.53 5.38
C PHE A 41 -3.29 -21.35 6.79
N ASP A 42 -1.99 -21.11 6.93
CA ASP A 42 -1.36 -20.72 8.22
C ASP A 42 -1.45 -19.22 8.50
N CYS A 43 -1.52 -18.39 7.44
CA CYS A 43 -1.49 -16.94 7.52
C CYS A 43 -2.40 -16.34 6.46
N VAL A 44 -3.01 -15.18 6.76
CA VAL A 44 -3.79 -14.39 5.81
C VAL A 44 -3.17 -13.02 5.65
N ILE A 45 -2.92 -12.58 4.41
CA ILE A 45 -2.44 -11.23 4.10
C ILE A 45 -3.56 -10.47 3.40
N HIS A 46 -4.13 -9.48 4.08
CA HIS A 46 -5.22 -8.65 3.58
C HIS A 46 -4.71 -7.34 3.01
N THR A 47 -4.52 -7.30 1.70
CA THR A 47 -4.08 -6.08 0.99
C THR A 47 -5.23 -5.34 0.30
N ALA A 48 -6.42 -5.93 0.28
CA ALA A 48 -7.57 -5.41 -0.45
C ALA A 48 -8.26 -4.32 0.35
N SER A 49 -8.40 -3.14 -0.24
CA SER A 49 -9.13 -2.02 0.36
C SER A 49 -9.62 -1.12 -0.78
N PRO A 50 -10.77 -0.46 -0.65
CA PRO A 50 -11.19 0.54 -1.62
C PRO A 50 -10.11 1.63 -1.71
N PHE A 51 -9.59 1.86 -2.90
CA PHE A 51 -8.56 2.87 -3.16
C PHE A 51 -8.93 3.61 -4.45
N HIS A 52 -9.68 4.71 -4.32
CA HIS A 52 -9.92 5.66 -5.39
C HIS A 52 -10.27 7.04 -4.83
N GLU A 53 -9.89 8.09 -5.54
CA GLU A 53 -10.22 9.49 -5.23
C GLU A 53 -11.56 9.93 -5.85
N ASN A 54 -12.06 9.14 -6.80
CA ASN A 54 -13.33 9.35 -7.48
C ASN A 54 -14.43 8.56 -6.77
N PHE A 55 -15.01 9.15 -5.73
CA PHE A 55 -16.22 8.66 -5.06
C PHE A 55 -17.30 9.74 -5.07
N ASP A 56 -18.57 9.41 -4.91
CA ASP A 56 -19.64 10.40 -4.79
C ASP A 56 -19.96 10.64 -3.31
N ASP A 57 -20.03 9.58 -2.52
CA ASP A 57 -20.34 9.62 -1.10
C ASP A 57 -19.18 9.01 -0.27
N PRO A 58 -18.57 9.78 0.67
CA PRO A 58 -17.44 9.30 1.45
C PRO A 58 -17.79 8.10 2.34
N VAL A 59 -19.04 8.00 2.80
CA VAL A 59 -19.49 6.88 3.64
C VAL A 59 -19.61 5.63 2.79
N THR A 60 -20.51 5.63 1.80
CA THR A 60 -20.89 4.40 1.09
C THR A 60 -19.80 3.89 0.16
N ASP A 61 -18.94 4.77 -0.33
CA ASP A 61 -17.97 4.40 -1.36
C ASP A 61 -16.56 4.16 -0.78
N LEU A 62 -16.28 4.65 0.44
CA LEU A 62 -14.93 4.64 0.99
C LEU A 62 -14.86 4.17 2.46
N LEU A 63 -15.53 4.86 3.39
CA LEU A 63 -15.43 4.57 4.83
C LEU A 63 -16.05 3.20 5.17
N ASP A 64 -17.32 3.01 4.83
CA ASP A 64 -18.04 1.77 5.11
C ASP A 64 -17.37 0.56 4.45
N PRO A 65 -17.04 0.59 3.14
CA PRO A 65 -16.42 -0.55 2.50
C PRO A 65 -15.04 -0.90 3.07
N ALA A 66 -14.25 0.09 3.51
CA ALA A 66 -12.96 -0.15 4.14
C ALA A 66 -13.11 -0.87 5.49
N ILE A 67 -14.02 -0.39 6.36
CA ILE A 67 -14.26 -1.00 7.67
C ILE A 67 -14.91 -2.38 7.51
N LYS A 68 -16.00 -2.47 6.75
CA LYS A 68 -16.75 -3.72 6.53
C LYS A 68 -15.89 -4.79 5.85
N GLY A 69 -15.07 -4.41 4.87
CA GLY A 69 -14.16 -5.35 4.22
C GLY A 69 -13.11 -5.90 5.16
N THR A 70 -12.54 -5.04 6.00
CA THR A 70 -11.52 -5.43 6.98
C THR A 70 -12.12 -6.36 8.05
N ILE A 71 -13.20 -5.93 8.70
CA ILE A 71 -13.87 -6.72 9.76
C ILE A 71 -14.50 -8.00 9.20
N GLY A 72 -15.07 -7.95 8.00
CA GLY A 72 -15.65 -9.12 7.34
C GLY A 72 -14.63 -10.21 7.09
N LEU A 73 -13.39 -9.86 6.71
CA LEU A 73 -12.32 -10.84 6.62
C LEU A 73 -11.96 -11.43 7.98
N LEU A 74 -11.82 -10.60 9.02
CA LEU A 74 -11.46 -11.07 10.37
C LEU A 74 -12.50 -12.05 10.92
N TRP A 75 -13.80 -11.76 10.72
CA TRP A 75 -14.89 -12.69 11.02
C TRP A 75 -14.77 -13.99 10.21
N ALA A 76 -14.52 -13.90 8.90
CA ALA A 76 -14.37 -15.08 8.07
C ALA A 76 -13.22 -15.99 8.56
N VAL A 77 -12.06 -15.40 8.89
CA VAL A 77 -10.92 -16.16 9.43
C VAL A 77 -11.28 -16.79 10.78
N LYS A 78 -11.86 -16.01 11.71
CA LYS A 78 -12.27 -16.49 13.03
C LYS A 78 -13.28 -17.64 12.95
N ASN A 79 -14.20 -17.60 12.00
CA ASN A 79 -15.29 -18.57 11.90
C ASN A 79 -14.97 -19.79 11.03
N HIS A 80 -14.11 -19.63 10.02
CA HIS A 80 -13.93 -20.62 8.96
C HIS A 80 -12.48 -21.06 8.73
N ALA A 81 -11.49 -20.42 9.37
CA ALA A 81 -10.08 -20.74 9.21
C ALA A 81 -9.33 -20.74 10.57
N LEU A 82 -9.79 -21.58 11.50
CA LEU A 82 -9.30 -21.70 12.88
C LEU A 82 -7.81 -22.08 13.01
N GLN A 83 -7.20 -22.55 11.92
CA GLN A 83 -5.78 -22.87 11.83
C GLN A 83 -4.88 -21.66 11.59
N VAL A 84 -5.46 -20.54 11.13
CA VAL A 84 -4.71 -19.33 10.79
C VAL A 84 -4.13 -18.79 12.08
N LYS A 85 -2.83 -18.52 12.11
CA LYS A 85 -2.13 -18.05 13.31
C LYS A 85 -1.91 -16.54 13.29
N ARG A 86 -1.97 -15.94 12.10
CA ARG A 86 -1.68 -14.52 11.89
C ARG A 86 -2.50 -13.94 10.74
N VAL A 87 -3.05 -12.76 10.97
CA VAL A 87 -3.62 -11.91 9.93
C VAL A 87 -2.77 -10.65 9.80
N ILE A 88 -2.29 -10.37 8.59
CA ILE A 88 -1.48 -9.20 8.26
C ILE A 88 -2.32 -8.28 7.37
N ILE A 89 -2.59 -7.06 7.83
CA ILE A 89 -3.39 -6.09 7.08
C ILE A 89 -2.48 -5.01 6.48
N THR A 90 -2.64 -4.72 5.19
CA THR A 90 -2.07 -3.51 4.59
C THR A 90 -2.95 -2.31 4.95
N SER A 91 -2.54 -1.58 5.97
CA SER A 91 -3.07 -0.27 6.32
C SER A 91 -2.33 0.82 5.51
N SER A 92 -2.08 1.99 6.09
CA SER A 92 -1.37 3.10 5.47
C SER A 92 -0.77 4.02 6.52
N PHE A 93 0.27 4.77 6.13
CA PHE A 93 0.72 5.95 6.87
C PHE A 93 -0.42 6.95 7.13
N ALA A 94 -1.47 6.95 6.30
CA ALA A 94 -2.68 7.73 6.50
C ALA A 94 -3.42 7.43 7.83
N ALA A 95 -3.20 6.25 8.43
CA ALA A 95 -3.71 5.89 9.76
C ALA A 95 -2.79 6.34 10.92
N ILE A 96 -1.58 6.83 10.62
CA ILE A 96 -0.58 7.27 11.62
C ILE A 96 -0.53 8.79 11.70
N VAL A 97 -0.20 9.48 10.59
CA VAL A 97 -0.09 10.95 10.36
C VAL A 97 0.46 11.82 11.53
N ASN A 98 1.42 12.69 11.20
CA ASN A 98 1.93 13.80 12.03
C ASN A 98 2.73 13.46 13.31
N ILE A 99 2.88 12.21 13.76
CA ILE A 99 3.74 11.86 14.92
C ILE A 99 4.53 10.54 14.69
N TYR A 100 5.74 10.50 15.27
CA TYR A 100 6.98 9.85 14.78
C TYR A 100 7.20 8.36 15.04
N ASP A 101 6.18 7.56 15.29
CA ASP A 101 6.40 6.12 15.40
C ASP A 101 5.10 5.34 15.20
N GLU A 102 5.20 4.03 15.27
CA GLU A 102 4.08 3.13 15.01
C GLU A 102 3.03 3.11 16.15
N ASN A 103 3.21 3.90 17.21
CA ASN A 103 2.22 4.08 18.27
C ASN A 103 1.29 5.26 17.98
N SER A 104 1.63 6.08 16.98
CA SER A 104 0.86 7.26 16.62
C SER A 104 -0.38 6.90 15.79
N TRP A 105 -1.48 7.58 16.08
CA TRP A 105 -2.74 7.43 15.37
C TRP A 105 -3.17 8.77 14.79
N ASN A 106 -3.66 8.74 13.56
CA ASN A 106 -4.21 9.93 12.94
C ASN A 106 -5.44 10.37 13.77
N PRO A 107 -5.50 11.61 14.27
CA PRO A 107 -6.56 12.07 15.17
C PRO A 107 -7.92 12.22 14.48
N ILE A 108 -7.97 12.07 13.15
CA ILE A 108 -9.19 12.19 12.35
C ILE A 108 -10.35 11.38 12.92
N THR A 109 -11.50 12.03 13.03
CA THR A 109 -12.76 11.45 13.46
C THR A 109 -13.60 10.99 12.27
N TRP A 110 -14.61 10.18 12.55
CA TRP A 110 -15.62 9.79 11.55
C TRP A 110 -16.28 11.03 10.93
N ASP A 111 -16.73 11.98 11.76
CA ASP A 111 -17.46 13.16 11.28
C ASP A 111 -16.60 14.05 10.37
N GLU A 112 -15.31 14.24 10.69
CA GLU A 112 -14.38 14.97 9.83
C GLU A 112 -14.15 14.23 8.50
N ALA A 113 -14.01 12.90 8.53
CA ALA A 113 -13.83 12.09 7.34
C ALA A 113 -15.05 12.11 6.41
N VAL A 114 -16.26 12.25 6.98
CA VAL A 114 -17.50 12.42 6.21
C VAL A 114 -17.64 13.84 5.68
N ALA A 115 -17.31 14.85 6.50
CA ALA A 115 -17.52 16.25 6.16
C ALA A 115 -16.53 16.77 5.11
N GLU A 116 -15.28 16.30 5.14
CA GLU A 116 -14.23 16.78 4.25
C GLU A 116 -13.75 15.71 3.28
N ARG A 117 -14.03 15.90 1.99
CA ARG A 117 -13.69 14.96 0.91
C ARG A 117 -12.19 14.61 0.88
N SER A 118 -11.30 15.58 1.12
CA SER A 118 -9.85 15.38 1.18
C SER A 118 -9.41 14.48 2.34
N LEU A 119 -10.24 14.36 3.38
CA LEU A 119 -9.96 13.59 4.59
C LEU A 119 -10.55 12.19 4.55
N ALA A 120 -11.58 11.94 3.73
CA ALA A 120 -12.28 10.66 3.65
C ALA A 120 -11.34 9.45 3.49
N TYR A 121 -10.32 9.55 2.62
CA TYR A 121 -9.34 8.46 2.44
C TYR A 121 -8.48 8.22 3.68
N ARG A 122 -8.05 9.30 4.35
CA ARG A 122 -7.27 9.18 5.59
C ARG A 122 -8.13 8.57 6.70
N GLY A 123 -9.38 9.01 6.79
CA GLY A 123 -10.37 8.48 7.72
C GLY A 123 -10.65 7.00 7.48
N SER A 124 -10.81 6.57 6.23
CA SER A 124 -11.10 5.17 5.91
C SER A 124 -9.97 4.23 6.33
N LYS A 125 -8.71 4.64 6.11
CA LYS A 125 -7.54 3.86 6.55
C LYS A 125 -7.43 3.82 8.07
N LYS A 126 -7.59 4.96 8.73
CA LYS A 126 -7.54 5.07 10.19
C LYS A 126 -8.61 4.21 10.85
N LEU A 127 -9.87 4.39 10.47
CA LEU A 127 -11.03 3.75 11.09
C LEU A 127 -11.08 2.24 10.80
N ALA A 128 -10.65 1.80 9.61
CA ALA A 128 -10.56 0.37 9.30
C ALA A 128 -9.47 -0.33 10.13
N GLU A 129 -8.31 0.31 10.33
CA GLU A 129 -7.25 -0.25 11.18
C GLU A 129 -7.65 -0.27 12.65
N GLU A 130 -8.25 0.80 13.18
CA GLU A 130 -8.78 0.82 14.56
C GLU A 130 -9.82 -0.28 14.78
N ALA A 131 -10.74 -0.45 13.82
CA ALA A 131 -11.73 -1.51 13.90
C ALA A 131 -11.08 -2.91 13.94
N ALA A 132 -10.02 -3.13 13.15
CA ALA A 132 -9.30 -4.40 13.17
C ALA A 132 -8.63 -4.69 14.52
N TRP A 133 -7.97 -3.71 15.13
CA TRP A 133 -7.37 -3.87 16.46
C TRP A 133 -8.43 -4.09 17.53
N LYS A 134 -9.50 -3.29 17.50
CA LYS A 134 -10.64 -3.44 18.42
C LYS A 134 -11.29 -4.83 18.30
N PHE A 135 -11.44 -5.35 17.08
CA PHE A 135 -11.93 -6.70 16.86
C PHE A 135 -11.08 -7.73 17.59
N VAL A 136 -9.76 -7.68 17.47
CA VAL A 136 -8.87 -8.66 18.13
C VAL A 136 -8.96 -8.56 19.64
N GLU A 137 -9.06 -7.34 20.19
CA GLU A 137 -9.23 -7.10 21.62
C GLU A 137 -10.57 -7.65 22.17
N GLU A 138 -11.68 -7.41 21.45
CA GLU A 138 -13.02 -7.78 21.91
C GLU A 138 -13.36 -9.24 21.63
N GLU A 139 -12.96 -9.75 20.46
CA GLU A 139 -13.39 -11.05 19.95
C GLU A 139 -12.41 -12.18 20.29
N ASN A 140 -11.19 -11.84 20.72
CA ASN A 140 -10.11 -12.75 21.11
C ASN A 140 -9.97 -13.97 20.15
N PRO A 141 -9.67 -13.74 18.85
CA PRO A 141 -9.60 -14.80 17.86
C PRO A 141 -8.36 -15.71 18.05
N ASN A 142 -8.30 -16.82 17.31
CA ASN A 142 -7.17 -17.76 17.31
C ASN A 142 -5.88 -17.24 16.65
N PHE A 143 -5.92 -16.06 16.03
CA PHE A 143 -4.80 -15.45 15.32
C PHE A 143 -4.34 -14.15 15.99
N ASP A 144 -3.06 -13.83 15.84
CA ASP A 144 -2.56 -12.48 16.12
C ASP A 144 -2.75 -11.55 14.90
N LEU A 145 -2.63 -10.25 15.14
CA LEU A 145 -2.75 -9.21 14.11
C LEU A 145 -1.46 -8.44 13.94
N VAL A 146 -1.14 -8.13 12.69
CA VAL A 146 -0.05 -7.24 12.30
C VAL A 146 -0.57 -6.24 11.27
N THR A 147 -0.19 -4.98 11.37
CA THR A 147 -0.53 -3.97 10.36
C THR A 147 0.71 -3.36 9.72
N MET A 148 0.65 -3.20 8.41
CA MET A 148 1.68 -2.54 7.60
C MET A 148 1.18 -1.17 7.19
N ASN A 149 1.93 -0.12 7.53
CA ASN A 149 1.56 1.27 7.29
C ASN A 149 2.52 1.92 6.28
N PRO A 150 2.42 1.61 4.98
CA PRO A 150 3.25 2.26 3.97
C PRO A 150 2.78 3.71 3.71
N PRO A 151 3.70 4.63 3.40
CA PRO A 151 3.39 5.94 2.85
C PRO A 151 3.21 5.81 1.33
N MET A 152 3.83 6.68 0.52
CA MET A 152 3.79 6.55 -0.93
C MET A 152 4.58 5.33 -1.39
N VAL A 153 3.95 4.43 -2.16
CA VAL A 153 4.57 3.19 -2.62
C VAL A 153 4.97 3.34 -4.08
N TYR A 154 6.28 3.41 -4.32
CA TYR A 154 6.88 3.45 -5.66
C TYR A 154 7.60 2.13 -5.96
N GLY A 155 7.97 1.93 -7.23
CA GLY A 155 8.82 0.82 -7.62
C GLY A 155 8.38 0.16 -8.93
N PRO A 156 9.13 -0.84 -9.40
CA PRO A 156 8.90 -1.48 -10.69
C PRO A 156 7.56 -2.23 -10.74
N VAL A 157 6.92 -2.23 -11.91
CA VAL A 157 5.70 -3.01 -12.15
C VAL A 157 6.10 -4.46 -12.46
N ILE A 158 5.60 -5.40 -11.65
CA ILE A 158 5.86 -6.84 -11.81
C ILE A 158 4.75 -7.60 -12.55
N HIS A 159 3.64 -6.93 -12.88
CA HIS A 159 2.46 -7.57 -13.49
C HIS A 159 2.17 -7.05 -14.90
N HIS A 160 1.51 -7.90 -15.69
CA HIS A 160 0.92 -7.49 -16.96
C HIS A 160 -0.15 -6.41 -16.69
N LEU A 161 0.07 -5.21 -17.22
CA LEU A 161 -0.93 -4.14 -17.21
C LEU A 161 -1.96 -4.44 -18.30
N GLU A 162 -3.25 -4.46 -17.99
CA GLU A 162 -4.30 -4.58 -19.02
C GLU A 162 -4.28 -3.33 -19.93
N ASN A 163 -3.93 -2.17 -19.36
CA ASN A 163 -3.59 -0.92 -20.05
C ASN A 163 -2.74 0.00 -19.15
N PHE A 164 -2.17 1.07 -19.70
CA PHE A 164 -1.28 1.99 -18.98
C PHE A 164 -1.98 2.85 -17.91
N ASP A 165 -3.31 2.88 -17.89
CA ASP A 165 -4.11 3.55 -16.86
C ASP A 165 -4.34 2.66 -15.63
N SER A 166 -3.96 1.39 -15.72
CA SER A 166 -4.02 0.43 -14.60
C SER A 166 -2.84 0.54 -13.64
N LEU A 167 -1.92 1.50 -13.84
CA LEU A 167 -0.85 1.80 -12.88
C LEU A 167 -1.45 2.33 -11.56
N ASN A 168 -0.84 1.98 -10.43
CA ASN A 168 -1.22 2.60 -9.17
C ASN A 168 -0.98 4.13 -9.23
N THR A 169 -1.76 4.91 -8.48
CA THR A 169 -1.72 6.38 -8.54
C THR A 169 -0.31 6.96 -8.30
N SER A 170 0.49 6.28 -7.47
CA SER A 170 1.88 6.68 -7.20
C SER A 170 2.76 6.55 -8.45
N ASN A 171 2.68 5.42 -9.16
CA ASN A 171 3.44 5.18 -10.39
C ASN A 171 2.89 5.93 -11.60
N GLN A 172 1.62 6.33 -11.61
CA GLN A 172 1.09 7.25 -12.63
C GLN A 172 1.88 8.57 -12.65
N ARG A 173 2.34 9.06 -11.48
CA ARG A 173 3.18 10.26 -11.41
C ARG A 173 4.53 10.09 -12.11
N ILE A 174 5.20 8.95 -11.87
CA ILE A 174 6.46 8.62 -12.56
C ILE A 174 6.21 8.48 -14.07
N ARG A 175 5.10 7.81 -14.47
CA ARG A 175 4.69 7.69 -15.88
C ARG A 175 4.54 9.07 -16.52
N ASP A 176 3.81 9.97 -15.90
CA ASP A 176 3.52 11.29 -16.47
C ASP A 176 4.81 12.13 -16.61
N PHE A 177 5.77 11.98 -15.69
CA PHE A 177 7.10 12.58 -15.82
C PHE A 177 7.87 12.00 -17.02
N ILE A 178 7.97 10.69 -17.16
CA ILE A 178 8.74 10.08 -18.26
C ILE A 178 8.08 10.27 -19.64
N GLN A 179 6.76 10.49 -19.68
CA GLN A 179 6.01 10.82 -20.89
C GLN A 179 6.10 12.31 -21.26
N GLY A 180 6.73 13.14 -20.41
CA GLY A 180 6.87 14.58 -20.66
C GLY A 180 5.58 15.36 -20.57
N LYS A 181 4.62 14.91 -19.75
CA LYS A 181 3.35 15.61 -19.52
C LYS A 181 3.47 16.85 -18.61
N ILE A 182 4.68 17.15 -18.12
CA ILE A 182 4.91 18.30 -17.27
C ILE A 182 5.27 19.51 -18.13
N GLU A 183 4.40 20.51 -18.10
CA GLU A 183 4.59 21.76 -18.83
C GLU A 183 5.23 22.83 -17.95
N ASN A 184 6.05 23.70 -18.56
CA ASN A 184 6.59 24.92 -17.95
C ASN A 184 7.34 24.70 -16.61
N ASP A 185 7.98 23.54 -16.45
CA ASP A 185 8.69 23.15 -15.22
C ASP A 185 7.83 23.13 -13.94
N LYS A 186 6.49 23.12 -14.06
CA LYS A 186 5.56 23.13 -12.93
C LYS A 186 5.18 21.72 -12.49
N LEU A 187 5.85 21.24 -11.45
CA LEU A 187 5.49 19.97 -10.82
C LEU A 187 4.18 20.09 -10.03
N PRO A 188 3.39 19.00 -9.93
CA PRO A 188 2.30 18.95 -8.98
C PRO A 188 2.84 19.01 -7.54
N PRO A 189 2.04 19.45 -6.55
CA PRO A 189 2.45 19.42 -5.15
C PRO A 189 2.76 18.02 -4.63
N THR A 190 3.76 17.93 -3.77
CA THR A 190 4.10 16.74 -2.99
C THR A 190 3.18 16.67 -1.77
N GLY A 191 2.08 15.91 -1.87
CA GLY A 191 1.08 15.82 -0.78
C GLY A 191 1.52 15.02 0.47
N THR A 192 2.56 14.19 0.37
CA THR A 192 3.15 13.40 1.46
C THR A 192 4.61 13.24 1.14
N PHE A 193 5.50 13.38 2.12
CA PHE A 193 6.95 13.45 1.89
C PHE A 193 7.67 12.15 2.22
N LEU A 194 6.97 11.08 2.59
CA LEU A 194 7.55 9.77 2.85
C LEU A 194 7.25 8.80 1.71
N PHE A 195 8.20 7.92 1.41
CA PHE A 195 8.04 6.87 0.42
C PHE A 195 8.57 5.52 0.90
N THR A 196 8.17 4.44 0.22
CA THR A 196 8.79 3.13 0.30
C THR A 196 8.82 2.48 -1.08
N ASP A 197 9.74 1.54 -1.28
CA ASP A 197 9.72 0.65 -2.44
C ASP A 197 8.68 -0.46 -2.24
N VAL A 198 7.95 -0.80 -3.30
CA VAL A 198 6.95 -1.87 -3.33
C VAL A 198 7.54 -3.24 -2.99
N ARG A 199 8.82 -3.47 -3.33
CA ARG A 199 9.55 -4.70 -3.03
C ARG A 199 9.89 -4.80 -1.55
N ASP A 200 10.23 -3.68 -0.92
CA ASP A 200 10.50 -3.62 0.52
C ASP A 200 9.20 -3.86 1.30
N LEU A 201 8.10 -3.25 0.83
CA LEU A 201 6.77 -3.50 1.40
C LEU A 201 6.33 -4.96 1.24
N GLY A 202 6.52 -5.54 0.06
CA GLY A 202 6.23 -6.96 -0.18
C GLY A 202 7.05 -7.87 0.73
N LEU A 203 8.34 -7.59 0.88
CA LEU A 203 9.22 -8.32 1.80
C LEU A 203 8.78 -8.16 3.26
N ALA A 204 8.36 -6.96 3.68
CA ALA A 204 7.87 -6.72 5.03
C ALA A 204 6.64 -7.57 5.38
N HIS A 205 5.69 -7.72 4.45
CA HIS A 205 4.54 -8.60 4.64
C HIS A 205 4.97 -10.07 4.81
N VAL A 206 5.89 -10.55 3.97
CA VAL A 206 6.41 -11.93 4.07
C VAL A 206 7.18 -12.14 5.38
N ARG A 207 8.04 -11.19 5.77
CA ARG A 207 8.79 -11.27 7.02
C ARG A 207 7.88 -11.27 8.24
N ALA A 208 6.84 -10.45 8.23
CA ALA A 208 5.86 -10.43 9.31
C ALA A 208 5.03 -11.71 9.41
N MET A 209 4.94 -12.53 8.35
CA MET A 209 4.37 -13.87 8.47
C MET A 209 5.30 -14.82 9.24
N GLU A 210 6.61 -14.67 9.09
CA GLU A 210 7.61 -15.60 9.61
C GLU A 210 8.12 -15.24 11.02
N VAL A 211 8.19 -13.96 11.37
CA VAL A 211 8.81 -13.46 12.61
C VAL A 211 7.79 -13.47 13.76
N PRO A 212 7.93 -14.33 14.79
CA PRO A 212 6.97 -14.39 15.90
C PRO A 212 6.77 -13.05 16.60
N GLU A 213 7.85 -12.30 16.80
CA GLU A 213 7.88 -10.99 17.46
C GLU A 213 7.14 -9.90 16.66
N ALA A 214 6.69 -10.15 15.44
CA ALA A 214 5.81 -9.24 14.71
C ALA A 214 4.38 -9.20 15.29
N ALA A 215 3.99 -10.22 16.06
CA ALA A 215 2.65 -10.34 16.65
C ALA A 215 2.24 -9.08 17.42
N GLY A 216 1.03 -8.58 17.15
CA GLY A 216 0.46 -7.44 17.85
C GLY A 216 1.18 -6.12 17.57
N LYS A 217 1.83 -5.98 16.41
CA LYS A 217 2.56 -4.76 16.04
C LYS A 217 2.02 -4.09 14.79
N ARG A 218 2.11 -2.77 14.84
CA ARG A 218 2.02 -1.87 13.69
C ARG A 218 3.43 -1.58 13.19
N PHE A 219 3.61 -1.47 11.88
CA PHE A 219 4.91 -1.22 11.24
C PHE A 219 4.83 -0.05 10.26
N LEU A 220 5.60 1.01 10.50
CA LEU A 220 5.83 2.08 9.53
C LEU A 220 6.83 1.59 8.48
N ILE A 221 6.35 1.31 7.28
CA ILE A 221 7.19 0.81 6.18
C ILE A 221 7.60 1.99 5.31
N THR A 222 8.64 2.71 5.72
CA THR A 222 9.15 3.89 5.00
C THR A 222 10.66 3.79 4.78
N ALA A 223 11.12 4.11 3.57
CA ALA A 223 12.53 4.23 3.22
C ALA A 223 13.10 5.62 3.57
N GLY A 224 12.23 6.62 3.64
CA GLY A 224 12.58 7.97 4.05
C GLY A 224 11.87 9.02 3.21
N HIS A 225 12.53 10.17 3.06
CA HIS A 225 11.92 11.35 2.45
C HIS A 225 12.03 11.43 0.93
N TYR A 226 11.02 11.99 0.28
CA TYR A 226 11.03 12.33 -1.15
C TYR A 226 10.26 13.63 -1.43
N SER A 227 10.44 14.17 -2.63
CA SER A 227 9.55 15.16 -3.25
C SER A 227 9.42 14.85 -4.74
N ASN A 228 8.43 15.45 -5.41
CA ASN A 228 8.27 15.28 -6.86
C ASN A 228 9.51 15.76 -7.64
N LYS A 229 10.18 16.81 -7.16
CA LYS A 229 11.44 17.29 -7.73
C LYS A 229 12.55 16.23 -7.60
N ARG A 230 12.67 15.60 -6.43
CA ARG A 230 13.66 14.55 -6.18
C ARG A 230 13.39 13.28 -6.99
N ILE A 231 12.12 12.98 -7.30
CA ILE A 231 11.77 11.93 -8.27
C ILE A 231 12.32 12.28 -9.66
N VAL A 232 12.07 13.50 -10.15
CA VAL A 232 12.58 13.94 -11.47
C VAL A 232 14.09 13.86 -11.54
N ASP A 233 14.81 14.28 -10.50
CA ASP A 233 16.26 14.17 -10.43
C ASP A 233 16.71 12.70 -10.44
N ALA A 234 16.06 11.82 -9.68
CA ALA A 234 16.37 10.40 -9.68
C ALA A 234 16.15 9.75 -11.06
N ILE A 235 15.10 10.14 -11.80
CA ILE A 235 14.89 9.68 -13.18
C ILE A 235 16.01 10.20 -14.07
N ARG A 236 16.36 11.50 -13.97
CA ARG A 236 17.42 12.13 -14.77
C ARG A 236 18.77 11.45 -14.56
N ASP A 237 19.09 11.11 -13.32
CA ASP A 237 20.37 10.49 -12.91
C ASP A 237 20.48 9.02 -13.32
N THR A 238 19.36 8.30 -13.37
CA THR A 238 19.34 6.86 -13.69
C THR A 238 19.06 6.59 -15.16
N HIS A 239 18.35 7.49 -15.83
CA HIS A 239 17.89 7.37 -17.22
C HIS A 239 18.14 8.70 -17.97
N PRO A 240 19.40 9.08 -18.24
CA PRO A 240 19.72 10.38 -18.85
C PRO A 240 19.08 10.59 -20.23
N GLY A 241 18.74 9.51 -20.96
CA GLY A 241 17.99 9.58 -22.21
C GLY A 241 16.57 10.15 -22.08
N LEU A 242 15.99 10.17 -20.87
CA LEU A 242 14.70 10.79 -20.59
C LEU A 242 14.82 12.29 -20.25
N ALA A 243 16.03 12.80 -20.01
CA ALA A 243 16.23 14.20 -19.64
C ALA A 243 15.54 15.22 -20.56
N PRO A 244 15.47 15.04 -21.90
CA PRO A 244 14.75 15.98 -22.77
C PRO A 244 13.23 16.06 -22.53
N LYS A 245 12.62 15.02 -21.93
CA LYS A 245 11.18 14.98 -21.60
C LYS A 245 10.89 15.50 -20.19
N LEU A 246 11.89 15.57 -19.32
CA LEU A 246 11.71 15.98 -17.94
C LEU A 246 11.71 17.51 -17.81
N PRO A 247 11.04 18.06 -16.79
CA PRO A 247 11.23 19.44 -16.35
C PRO A 247 12.70 19.76 -16.20
N LYS A 248 13.16 20.93 -16.67
CA LYS A 248 14.57 21.35 -16.61
C LYS A 248 14.91 21.88 -15.23
N ASN A 249 14.17 22.89 -14.77
CA ASN A 249 14.41 23.59 -13.52
C ASN A 249 13.18 23.59 -12.60
N PRO A 250 12.63 22.42 -12.22
CA PRO A 250 11.51 22.38 -11.30
C PRO A 250 11.92 22.86 -9.90
N ILE A 251 11.01 23.57 -9.22
CA ILE A 251 11.15 23.96 -7.82
C ILE A 251 10.99 22.71 -6.93
N ASP A 252 11.85 22.56 -5.92
CA ASP A 252 11.66 21.57 -4.87
C ASP A 252 10.70 22.14 -3.82
N ASP A 253 9.55 21.50 -3.63
CA ASP A 253 8.54 21.89 -2.64
C ASP A 253 8.74 21.19 -1.29
N PHE A 254 9.89 20.53 -1.10
CA PHE A 254 10.26 19.90 0.15
C PHE A 254 10.44 20.95 1.26
N PRO A 255 9.65 20.89 2.36
CA PRO A 255 9.69 21.89 3.41
C PRO A 255 10.92 21.70 4.32
N GLU A 256 11.42 22.80 4.89
CA GLU A 256 12.53 22.78 5.85
C GLU A 256 12.14 22.05 7.15
N ASP A 257 10.87 22.15 7.55
CA ASP A 257 10.27 21.58 8.76
C ASP A 257 9.45 20.31 8.49
N VAL A 258 9.83 19.53 7.45
CA VAL A 258 9.19 18.24 7.16
C VAL A 258 9.18 17.35 8.40
N TYR A 259 8.09 16.62 8.58
CA TYR A 259 8.05 15.62 9.64
C TYR A 259 9.08 14.50 9.36
N GLY A 260 9.93 14.16 10.32
CA GLY A 260 10.74 12.92 10.36
C GLY A 260 9.95 11.59 10.35
N TYR A 261 10.64 10.50 10.69
CA TYR A 261 10.09 9.14 10.75
C TYR A 261 10.99 8.23 11.61
N ASP A 262 10.41 7.21 12.24
CA ASP A 262 11.14 6.09 12.83
C ASP A 262 10.71 4.79 12.14
N ASN A 263 11.67 4.14 11.47
CA ASN A 263 11.48 2.82 10.84
C ASN A 263 12.33 1.73 11.51
N SER A 264 12.87 2.01 12.69
CA SER A 264 13.77 1.11 13.42
C SER A 264 13.11 -0.24 13.70
N ARG A 265 11.82 -0.28 14.01
CA ARG A 265 11.07 -1.53 14.24
C ARG A 265 11.05 -2.43 13.01
N ALA A 266 10.78 -1.86 11.83
CA ALA A 266 10.80 -2.60 10.58
C ALA A 266 12.22 -3.12 10.25
N ARG A 267 13.25 -2.31 10.52
CA ARG A 267 14.65 -2.72 10.35
C ARG A 267 15.06 -3.84 11.32
N GLN A 268 14.75 -3.68 12.60
CA GLN A 268 15.24 -4.57 13.66
C GLN A 268 14.45 -5.88 13.74
N LEU A 269 13.12 -5.83 13.66
CA LEU A 269 12.29 -7.04 13.81
C LEU A 269 12.09 -7.77 12.48
N LEU A 270 11.83 -7.03 11.39
CA LEU A 270 11.56 -7.63 10.08
C LEU A 270 12.81 -7.75 9.20
N GLY A 271 13.94 -7.16 9.61
CA GLY A 271 15.19 -7.22 8.85
C GLY A 271 15.11 -6.49 7.51
N ILE A 272 14.30 -5.43 7.43
CA ILE A 272 14.10 -4.70 6.17
C ILE A 272 15.24 -3.72 5.92
N GLU A 273 15.95 -3.95 4.82
CA GLU A 273 16.90 -2.99 4.27
C GLU A 273 16.23 -2.20 3.16
N PHE A 274 15.84 -0.97 3.48
CA PHE A 274 15.11 -0.11 2.56
C PHE A 274 15.98 0.39 1.40
N ARG A 275 15.41 0.32 0.20
CA ARG A 275 16.01 0.85 -1.02
C ARG A 275 16.03 2.37 -1.02
N SER A 276 17.08 2.92 -1.61
CA SER A 276 17.19 4.37 -1.80
C SER A 276 16.13 4.88 -2.79
N LEU A 277 15.79 6.17 -2.70
CA LEU A 277 14.89 6.81 -3.67
C LEU A 277 15.42 6.65 -5.11
N ARG A 278 16.73 6.80 -5.29
CA ARG A 278 17.40 6.67 -6.59
C ARG A 278 17.21 5.28 -7.18
N GLU A 279 17.41 4.22 -6.40
CA GLU A 279 17.21 2.83 -6.85
C GLU A 279 15.73 2.57 -7.15
N CYS A 280 14.84 2.91 -6.23
CA CYS A 280 13.40 2.69 -6.36
C CYS A 280 12.81 3.36 -7.62
N ILE A 281 13.10 4.65 -7.82
CA ILE A 281 12.60 5.42 -8.97
C ILE A 281 13.30 5.01 -10.27
N GLY A 282 14.62 4.72 -10.22
CA GLY A 282 15.35 4.20 -11.37
C GLY A 282 14.75 2.89 -11.87
N ASP A 283 14.56 1.91 -11.00
CA ASP A 283 13.97 0.63 -11.38
C ASP A 283 12.53 0.77 -11.88
N ALA A 284 11.75 1.68 -11.27
CA ALA A 284 10.41 2.01 -11.74
C ALA A 284 10.44 2.53 -13.19
N ALA A 285 11.22 3.58 -13.47
CA ALA A 285 11.36 4.15 -14.81
C ALA A 285 11.88 3.11 -15.82
N GLY A 286 12.88 2.30 -15.43
CA GLY A 286 13.41 1.22 -16.26
C GLY A 286 12.36 0.16 -16.60
N SER A 287 11.48 -0.19 -15.64
CA SER A 287 10.37 -1.11 -15.89
C SER A 287 9.35 -0.51 -16.86
N PHE A 288 9.07 0.79 -16.78
CA PHE A 288 8.10 1.46 -17.65
C PHE A 288 8.61 1.54 -19.09
N LEU A 289 9.91 1.80 -19.28
CA LEU A 289 10.55 1.77 -20.59
C LEU A 289 10.44 0.39 -21.25
N LYS A 290 10.67 -0.69 -20.49
CA LYS A 290 10.52 -2.07 -20.98
C LYS A 290 9.08 -2.41 -21.38
N LEU A 291 8.10 -1.78 -20.75
CA LEU A 291 6.68 -1.93 -21.03
C LEU A 291 6.18 -1.01 -22.16
N GLY A 292 7.05 -0.18 -22.76
CA GLY A 292 6.67 0.76 -23.82
C GLY A 292 5.81 1.93 -23.31
N ILE A 293 5.93 2.28 -22.03
CA ILE A 293 5.15 3.35 -21.39
C ILE A 293 5.72 4.76 -21.69
N ALA A 294 6.94 4.85 -22.21
CA ALA A 294 7.66 6.13 -22.41
C ALA A 294 7.50 6.75 -23.80
#